data_AF-A0A534SYW0-F1
#
_entry.id   AF-A0A534SYW0-F1
#
_cell.length_a   1.000
_cell.length_b   1.000
_cell.length_c   1.000
_cell.angle_alpha   90.00
_cell.angle_beta   90.00
_cell.angle_gamma   90.00
#
_symmetry.space_group_name_H-M   'P 1'
#
loop_
_entity.id
_entity.type
_entity.pdbx_description
1 polymer ?
#
loop_
_entity_poly.entity_id
_entity_poly.type
_entity_poly.pdbx_seq_one_letter_code
_entity_poly.pdbx_strand_id
1 'polypeptide(L)'
;MLDGVFSRRLKQKGFSVIAELSETKIPYVSNVIVGTRALFQHQPELAENILKALIESLAFILAPPNKPVVVHTIMKRLKIADSLVAEQGYRDLVQISDPKPYVSLEGLRNIQRLIKIQNPIVGNVKVEDLIDNRPLKKLEDSGFIQKTFSAYGMK
;
A
#
# COMPACT_ATOMS: atom_id res chain seq x y z
N MET A 1 3.06 18.58 1.09
CA MET A 1 3.75 17.33 0.75
C MET A 1 3.37 16.98 -0.68
N LEU A 2 4.35 16.70 -1.54
CA LEU A 2 4.11 16.30 -2.93
C LEU A 2 4.43 14.82 -3.08
N ASP A 3 3.57 14.09 -3.78
CA ASP A 3 3.87 12.73 -4.19
C ASP A 3 5.10 12.68 -5.13
N GLY A 4 5.81 11.55 -5.15
CA GLY A 4 7.04 11.37 -5.92
C GLY A 4 6.90 11.68 -7.41
N VAL A 5 5.71 11.43 -8.00
CA VAL A 5 5.41 11.76 -9.41
C VAL A 5 5.50 13.27 -9.66
N PHE A 6 4.92 14.08 -8.78
CA PHE A 6 4.93 15.55 -8.91
C PHE A 6 6.27 16.15 -8.50
N SER A 7 6.89 15.62 -7.45
CA SER A 7 8.20 16.07 -6.95
C SER A 7 9.29 15.98 -8.02
N ARG A 8 9.42 14.84 -8.72
CA ARG A 8 10.46 14.65 -9.75
C ARG A 8 10.38 15.64 -10.91
N ARG A 9 9.17 15.97 -11.38
CA ARG A 9 8.98 16.98 -12.43
C ARG A 9 9.47 18.36 -12.01
N LEU A 10 9.31 18.71 -10.74
CA LEU A 10 9.81 19.97 -10.19
C LEU A 10 11.33 19.93 -9.99
N LYS A 11 11.90 18.81 -9.55
CA LYS A 11 13.37 18.64 -9.48
C LYS A 11 14.03 18.86 -10.84
N GLN A 12 13.47 18.28 -11.91
CA GLN A 12 13.95 18.47 -13.28
C GLN A 12 13.90 19.93 -13.74
N LYS A 13 12.99 20.74 -13.16
CA LYS A 13 12.87 22.18 -13.41
C LYS A 13 13.76 23.04 -12.49
N GLY A 14 14.65 22.42 -11.71
CA GLY A 14 15.60 23.14 -10.84
C GLY A 14 15.05 23.55 -9.47
N PHE A 15 13.87 23.09 -9.07
CA PHE A 15 13.35 23.38 -7.72
C PHE A 15 14.13 22.62 -6.66
N SER A 16 14.47 23.30 -5.56
CA SER A 16 15.17 22.71 -4.42
C SER A 16 14.26 21.77 -3.63
N VAL A 17 14.81 20.64 -3.20
CA VAL A 17 14.13 19.65 -2.36
C VAL A 17 14.55 19.87 -0.92
N ILE A 18 13.60 20.20 -0.06
CA ILE A 18 13.87 20.47 1.36
C ILE A 18 14.04 19.15 2.13
N ALA A 19 13.21 18.15 1.82
CA ALA A 19 13.29 16.82 2.42
C ALA A 19 12.62 15.77 1.51
N GLU A 20 13.19 14.57 1.47
CA GLU A 20 12.55 13.37 0.94
C GLU A 20 12.06 12.48 2.08
N LEU A 21 10.74 12.40 2.27
CA LEU A 21 10.17 11.56 3.34
C LEU A 21 10.42 10.06 3.10
N SER A 22 10.58 9.63 1.85
CA SER A 22 11.01 8.28 1.46
C SER A 22 12.40 7.91 2.00
N GLU A 23 13.30 8.88 2.16
CA GLU A 23 14.66 8.67 2.69
C GLU A 23 14.71 8.82 4.21
N THR A 24 13.65 9.36 4.83
CA THR A 24 13.56 9.45 6.28
C THR A 24 13.11 8.12 6.87
N LYS A 25 13.75 7.69 7.96
CA LYS A 25 13.33 6.51 8.74
C LYS A 25 12.10 6.80 9.61
N ILE A 26 11.21 7.68 9.19
CA ILE A 26 10.00 8.04 9.94
C ILE A 26 8.92 7.02 9.58
N PRO A 27 8.42 6.21 10.53
CA PRO A 27 7.35 5.28 10.24
C PRO A 27 6.11 6.03 9.82
N TYR A 28 5.58 5.67 8.65
CA TYR A 28 4.41 6.29 8.05
C TYR A 28 3.57 5.22 7.35
N VAL A 29 2.25 5.35 7.45
CA VAL A 29 1.31 4.44 6.80
C VAL A 29 0.73 5.17 5.58
N SER A 30 1.12 4.75 4.38
CA SER A 30 0.65 5.36 3.11
C SER A 30 -0.58 4.65 2.55
N ASN A 31 -0.53 3.32 2.47
CA ASN A 31 -1.58 2.49 1.90
C ASN A 31 -2.06 1.46 2.92
N VAL A 32 -3.37 1.36 3.10
CA VAL A 32 -4.01 0.39 4.00
C VAL A 32 -5.25 -0.21 3.38
N ILE A 33 -5.56 -1.44 3.79
CA ILE A 33 -6.84 -2.06 3.53
C ILE A 33 -7.71 -1.77 4.75
N VAL A 34 -8.88 -1.16 4.53
CA VAL A 34 -9.84 -0.84 5.58
C VAL A 34 -11.13 -1.58 5.33
N GLY A 35 -11.66 -2.22 6.37
CA GLY A 35 -12.97 -2.87 6.36
C GLY A 35 -13.79 -2.44 7.56
N THR A 36 -15.10 -2.67 7.51
CA THR A 36 -15.98 -2.41 8.66
C THR A 36 -15.83 -3.53 9.69
N ARG A 37 -16.01 -3.20 10.98
CA ARG A 37 -15.99 -4.22 12.05
C ARG A 37 -17.03 -5.32 11.81
N ALA A 38 -18.19 -4.97 11.24
CA ALA A 38 -19.25 -5.93 10.89
C ALA A 38 -18.80 -6.95 9.83
N LEU A 39 -18.01 -6.55 8.83
CA LEU A 39 -17.46 -7.48 7.83
C LEU A 39 -16.60 -8.55 8.51
N PHE A 40 -15.69 -8.14 9.39
CA PHE A 40 -14.79 -9.07 10.09
C PHE A 40 -15.52 -9.95 11.12
N GLN A 41 -16.58 -9.44 11.76
CA GLN A 41 -17.31 -10.19 12.79
C GLN A 41 -18.35 -11.14 12.21
N HIS A 42 -19.13 -10.70 11.22
CA HIS A 42 -20.28 -11.47 10.72
C HIS A 42 -19.96 -12.26 9.45
N GLN A 43 -18.93 -11.86 8.70
CA GLN A 43 -18.55 -12.50 7.44
C GLN A 43 -17.04 -12.76 7.38
N PRO A 44 -16.47 -13.48 8.37
CA PRO A 44 -15.02 -13.68 8.46
C PRO A 44 -14.43 -14.41 7.26
N GLU A 45 -15.18 -15.34 6.66
CA GLU A 45 -14.76 -16.06 5.45
C GLU A 45 -14.67 -15.12 4.23
N LEU A 46 -15.66 -14.24 4.05
CA LEU A 46 -15.63 -13.24 2.99
C LEU A 46 -14.45 -12.28 3.17
N ALA A 47 -14.22 -11.80 4.39
CA ALA A 47 -13.09 -10.93 4.72
C ALA A 47 -11.74 -11.61 4.39
N GLU A 48 -11.58 -12.89 4.76
CA GLU A 48 -10.39 -13.67 4.45
C GLU A 48 -10.22 -13.88 2.94
N ASN A 49 -11.28 -14.20 2.21
CA ASN A 49 -11.23 -14.41 0.76
C ASN A 49 -10.92 -13.12 0.00
N ILE A 50 -11.46 -11.97 0.43
CA ILE A 50 -11.08 -10.66 -0.10
C ILE A 50 -9.58 -10.42 0.14
N LEU A 51 -9.09 -10.68 1.35
CA LEU A 51 -7.67 -10.50 1.68
C LEU A 51 -6.77 -11.42 0.83
N LYS A 52 -7.15 -12.69 0.62
CA LYS A 52 -6.45 -13.61 -0.28
C LYS A 52 -6.38 -13.06 -1.70
N ALA A 53 -7.50 -12.58 -2.24
CA ALA A 53 -7.56 -12.01 -3.59
C ALA A 53 -6.67 -10.77 -3.73
N LEU A 54 -6.63 -9.91 -2.71
CA LEU A 54 -5.75 -8.73 -2.68
C LEU A 54 -4.27 -9.12 -2.65
N ILE A 55 -3.90 -10.13 -1.84
CA ILE A 55 -2.54 -10.67 -1.78
C ILE A 55 -2.14 -11.29 -3.12
N GLU A 56 -3.03 -12.05 -3.76
CA GLU A 56 -2.78 -12.64 -5.07
C GLU A 56 -2.62 -11.56 -6.15
N SER A 57 -3.48 -10.54 -6.14
CA SER A 57 -3.33 -9.38 -7.02
C SER A 57 -1.99 -8.68 -6.82
N LEU A 58 -1.52 -8.55 -5.57
CA LEU A 58 -0.23 -7.94 -5.28
C LEU A 58 0.92 -8.79 -5.83
N ALA A 59 0.90 -10.11 -5.62
CA ALA A 59 1.87 -11.03 -6.18
C ALA A 59 1.88 -10.96 -7.72
N PHE A 60 0.71 -10.93 -8.35
CA PHE A 60 0.57 -10.75 -9.80
C PHE A 60 1.20 -9.44 -10.28
N ILE A 61 0.93 -8.33 -9.58
CA ILE A 61 1.45 -7.00 -9.93
C ILE A 61 2.98 -6.95 -9.84
N LEU A 62 3.55 -7.53 -8.78
CA LEU A 62 4.98 -7.46 -8.50
C LEU A 62 5.82 -8.44 -9.31
N ALA A 63 5.21 -9.48 -9.90
CA ALA A 63 5.89 -10.43 -10.76
C ALA A 63 6.44 -9.76 -12.03
N PRO A 64 7.77 -9.76 -12.26
CA PRO A 64 8.37 -9.13 -13.44
C PRO A 64 7.78 -9.59 -14.78
N PRO A 65 7.43 -10.88 -14.99
CA PRO A 65 6.79 -11.33 -16.23
C PRO A 65 5.42 -10.68 -16.51
N ASN A 66 4.71 -10.24 -15.47
CA ASN A 66 3.36 -9.69 -15.60
C ASN A 66 3.35 -8.18 -15.85
N LYS A 67 4.51 -7.51 -15.73
CA LYS A 67 4.65 -6.06 -15.92
C LYS A 67 3.93 -5.53 -17.17
N PRO A 68 4.06 -6.13 -18.39
CA PRO A 68 3.38 -5.60 -19.57
C PRO A 68 1.85 -5.58 -19.44
N VAL A 69 1.27 -6.62 -18.83
CA VAL A 69 -0.17 -6.73 -18.59
C VAL A 69 -0.63 -5.71 -17.55
N VAL A 70 0.16 -5.51 -16.49
CA VAL A 70 -0.15 -4.53 -15.44
C VAL A 70 -0.12 -3.11 -16.00
N VAL A 71 0.95 -2.74 -16.72
CA VAL A 71 1.08 -1.41 -17.36
C VAL A 71 -0.06 -1.16 -18.34
N HIS A 72 -0.39 -2.15 -19.19
CA HIS A 72 -1.53 -2.05 -20.09
C HIS A 72 -2.86 -1.84 -19.33
N THR A 73 -3.06 -2.55 -18.22
CA THR A 73 -4.24 -2.41 -17.37
C THR A 73 -4.32 -1.02 -16.76
N ILE A 74 -3.21 -0.48 -16.25
CA ILE A 74 -3.11 0.90 -15.74
C ILE A 74 -3.51 1.90 -16.83
N MET A 75 -2.92 1.80 -18.03
CA MET A 75 -3.24 2.68 -19.16
C MET A 75 -4.73 2.65 -19.49
N LYS A 76 -5.31 1.45 -19.62
CA LYS A 76 -6.72 1.27 -19.97
C LYS A 76 -7.66 1.79 -18.89
N ARG A 77 -7.38 1.51 -17.62
CA ARG A 77 -8.28 1.86 -16.50
C ARG A 77 -8.17 3.31 -16.09
N LEU A 78 -6.98 3.91 -16.17
CA LEU A 78 -6.74 5.30 -15.82
C LEU A 78 -6.77 6.25 -17.03
N LYS A 79 -7.04 5.72 -18.24
CA LYS A 79 -7.08 6.46 -19.51
C LYS A 79 -5.78 7.24 -19.77
N ILE A 80 -4.64 6.61 -19.48
CA ILE A 80 -3.31 7.18 -19.73
C ILE A 80 -2.88 6.79 -21.16
N ALA A 81 -2.68 7.79 -22.03
CA ALA A 81 -2.27 7.57 -23.42
C ALA A 81 -0.76 7.32 -23.55
N ASP A 82 0.05 7.96 -22.71
CA ASP A 82 1.51 7.85 -22.75
C ASP A 82 1.99 6.65 -21.92
N SER A 83 2.57 5.65 -22.58
CA SER A 83 3.09 4.45 -21.94
C SER A 83 4.24 4.74 -20.97
N LEU A 84 5.05 5.78 -21.20
CA LEU A 84 6.14 6.15 -20.30
C LEU A 84 5.62 6.62 -18.94
N VAL A 85 4.47 7.31 -18.93
CA VAL A 85 3.81 7.75 -17.70
C VAL A 85 3.25 6.55 -16.93
N ALA A 86 2.61 5.60 -17.62
CA ALA A 86 2.10 4.39 -16.99
C ALA A 86 3.21 3.48 -16.45
N GLU A 87 4.30 3.33 -17.20
CA GLU A 87 5.53 2.65 -16.79
C GLU A 87 6.16 3.28 -15.55
N GLN A 88 6.16 4.61 -15.45
CA GLN A 88 6.63 5.30 -14.25
C GLN A 88 5.73 5.03 -13.05
N GLY A 89 4.41 5.12 -13.22
CA GLY A 89 3.46 4.80 -12.14
C GLY A 89 3.59 3.36 -11.65
N TYR A 90 3.85 2.41 -12.56
CA TYR A 90 4.14 1.03 -12.20
C TYR A 90 5.44 0.90 -11.39
N ARG A 91 6.53 1.59 -11.78
CA ARG A 91 7.77 1.59 -10.99
C ARG A 91 7.57 2.13 -9.58
N ASP A 92 6.81 3.21 -9.45
CA ASP A 92 6.53 3.80 -8.14
C ASP A 92 5.72 2.83 -7.27
N LEU A 93 4.71 2.17 -7.84
CA LEU A 93 3.92 1.14 -7.17
C LEU A 93 4.81 0.00 -6.66
N VAL A 94 5.71 -0.53 -7.49
CA VAL A 94 6.64 -1.61 -7.11
C VAL A 94 7.55 -1.16 -5.97
N GLN A 95 8.06 0.08 -6.02
CA GLN A 95 8.99 0.59 -5.01
C GLN A 95 8.36 0.74 -3.62
N ILE A 96 7.07 1.09 -3.54
CA ILE A 96 6.38 1.34 -2.27
C ILE A 96 5.62 0.12 -1.73
N SER A 97 5.57 -0.98 -2.47
CA SER A 97 4.78 -2.15 -2.10
C SER A 97 5.58 -3.10 -1.21
N ASP A 98 5.01 -3.44 -0.05
CA ASP A 98 5.52 -4.51 0.81
C ASP A 98 4.74 -5.82 0.54
N PRO A 99 5.40 -6.95 0.25
CA PRO A 99 4.76 -8.26 0.14
C PRO A 99 3.92 -8.66 1.37
N LYS A 100 4.24 -8.13 2.55
CA LYS A 100 3.51 -8.38 3.80
C LYS A 100 2.88 -7.06 4.29
N PRO A 101 1.60 -6.80 3.99
CA PRO A 101 0.96 -5.51 4.26
C PRO A 101 0.54 -5.37 5.74
N TYR A 102 1.49 -5.49 6.67
CA TYR A 102 1.25 -5.20 8.08
C TYR A 102 1.20 -3.69 8.31
N VAL A 103 0.18 -3.24 9.04
CA VAL A 103 0.05 -1.83 9.39
C VAL A 103 0.96 -1.51 10.58
N SER A 104 1.82 -0.50 10.42
CA SER A 104 2.68 0.00 11.50
C SER A 104 1.88 0.81 12.52
N LEU A 105 1.87 0.35 13.78
CA LEU A 105 1.27 1.07 14.89
C LEU A 105 1.93 2.45 15.10
N GLU A 106 3.27 2.51 15.02
CA GLU A 106 4.01 3.76 15.14
C GLU A 106 3.67 4.73 14.01
N GLY A 107 3.52 4.22 12.78
CA GLY A 107 3.07 5.03 11.65
C GLY A 107 1.67 5.61 11.85
N LEU A 108 0.72 4.84 12.39
CA LEU A 108 -0.61 5.36 12.74
C LEU A 108 -0.54 6.43 13.86
N ARG A 109 0.31 6.25 14.88
CA ARG A 109 0.53 7.27 15.92
C ARG A 109 1.08 8.57 15.34
N ASN A 110 2.00 8.48 14.38
CA ASN A 110 2.54 9.66 13.68
C ASN A 110 1.47 10.39 12.87
N ILE A 111 0.61 9.65 12.15
CA ILE A 111 -0.54 10.21 11.43
C ILE A 111 -1.52 10.87 12.40
N GLN A 112 -1.85 10.21 13.49
CA GLN A 112 -2.73 10.74 14.53
C GLN A 112 -2.19 12.07 15.08
N ARG A 113 -0.90 12.14 15.40
CA ARG A 113 -0.24 13.36 15.89
C ARG A 113 -0.34 14.49 14.88
N LEU A 114 -0.16 14.20 13.60
CA LEU A 114 -0.27 15.19 12.52
C LEU A 114 -1.70 15.71 12.36
N ILE A 115 -2.68 14.81 12.31
CA ILE A 115 -4.10 15.17 12.14
C ILE A 115 -4.61 15.93 13.37
N LYS A 116 -4.16 15.57 14.59
CA LYS A 116 -4.52 16.23 15.85
C LYS A 116 -4.26 17.74 15.85
N ILE A 117 -3.25 18.20 15.10
CA ILE A 117 -2.92 19.63 14.98
C ILE A 117 -4.10 20.41 14.40
N GLN A 118 -4.84 19.81 13.48
CA GLN A 118 -5.98 20.44 12.80
C GLN A 118 -7.32 19.97 13.36
N ASN A 119 -7.41 18.73 13.83
CA ASN A 119 -8.62 18.14 14.41
C ASN A 119 -8.30 17.47 15.75
N PRO A 120 -8.44 18.19 16.88
CA PRO A 120 -8.10 17.67 18.20
C PRO A 120 -8.85 16.40 18.62
N ILE A 121 -10.08 16.18 18.10
CA ILE A 121 -10.92 15.02 18.44
C ILE A 121 -10.23 13.70 18.08
N VAL A 122 -9.41 13.71 17.03
CA VAL A 122 -8.64 12.53 16.59
C VAL A 122 -7.63 12.07 17.66
N GLY A 123 -7.22 12.96 18.58
CA GLY A 123 -6.39 12.60 19.73
C GLY A 123 -7.03 11.63 20.71
N ASN A 124 -8.36 11.46 20.66
CA ASN A 124 -9.10 10.51 21.52
C ASN A 124 -9.21 9.12 20.89
N VAL A 125 -8.83 8.95 19.62
CA VAL A 125 -8.89 7.66 18.93
C VAL A 125 -7.74 6.79 19.43
N LYS A 126 -8.05 5.58 19.89
CA LYS A 126 -7.02 4.59 20.22
C LYS A 126 -6.60 3.87 18.94
N VAL A 127 -5.43 4.21 18.41
CA VAL A 127 -4.97 3.70 17.10
C VAL A 127 -4.77 2.18 17.08
N GLU A 128 -4.49 1.57 18.23
CA GLU A 128 -4.39 0.12 18.40
C GLU A 128 -5.72 -0.57 18.06
N ASP A 129 -6.85 0.07 18.38
CA ASP A 129 -8.18 -0.49 18.15
C ASP A 129 -8.60 -0.43 16.66
N LEU A 130 -7.82 0.28 15.82
CA LEU A 130 -8.01 0.36 14.38
C LEU A 130 -7.31 -0.77 13.61
N ILE A 131 -6.40 -1.50 14.25
CA ILE A 131 -5.59 -2.53 13.61
C ILE A 131 -6.17 -3.92 13.95
N ASP A 132 -6.56 -4.67 12.91
CA ASP A 132 -6.86 -6.10 13.05
C ASP A 132 -5.97 -6.94 12.12
N ASN A 133 -4.86 -7.41 12.68
CA ASN A 133 -3.89 -8.22 11.95
C ASN A 133 -4.23 -9.72 11.94
N ARG A 134 -5.30 -10.16 12.62
CA ARG A 134 -5.61 -11.59 12.77
C ARG A 134 -5.82 -12.30 11.43
N PRO A 135 -6.58 -11.73 10.46
CA PRO A 135 -6.76 -12.38 9.16
C PRO A 135 -5.44 -12.52 8.40
N LEU A 136 -4.60 -11.49 8.39
CA LEU A 136 -3.31 -11.51 7.72
C LEU A 136 -2.35 -12.52 8.37
N LYS A 137 -2.29 -12.52 9.70
CA LYS A 137 -1.49 -13.47 10.47
C LYS A 137 -1.90 -14.93 10.21
N LYS A 138 -3.20 -15.21 10.12
CA LYS A 138 -3.70 -16.55 9.77
C LYS A 138 -3.19 -17.01 8.40
N LEU A 139 -3.18 -16.13 7.39
CA LEU A 139 -2.68 -16.44 6.05
C LEU A 139 -1.16 -16.58 6.00
N GLU A 140 -0.44 -15.82 6.82
CA GLU A 140 1.01 -15.97 6.98
C GLU A 140 1.34 -17.31 7.63
N ASP A 141 0.71 -17.62 8.78
CA ASP A 141 0.94 -18.85 9.54
C ASP A 141 0.55 -20.11 8.73
N SER A 142 -0.46 -20.01 7.83
CA SER A 142 -0.84 -21.10 6.93
C SER A 142 0.10 -21.26 5.72
N GLY A 143 1.10 -20.39 5.55
CA GLY A 143 1.99 -20.37 4.40
C GLY A 143 1.33 -19.91 3.09
N PHE A 144 0.09 -19.37 3.14
CA PHE A 144 -0.62 -18.93 1.93
C PHE A 144 0.13 -17.82 1.22
N ILE A 145 0.62 -16.82 1.96
CA ILE A 145 1.32 -15.66 1.37
C ILE A 145 2.57 -16.14 0.61
N GLN A 146 3.43 -16.91 1.27
CA GLN A 146 4.65 -17.44 0.64
C GLN A 146 4.34 -18.28 -0.60
N LYS A 147 3.38 -19.20 -0.50
CA LYS A 147 2.98 -20.06 -1.61
C LYS A 147 2.49 -19.25 -2.81
N THR A 148 1.66 -18.23 -2.57
CA THR A 148 1.13 -17.35 -3.61
C THR A 148 2.25 -16.58 -4.31
N PHE A 149 3.14 -15.93 -3.56
CA PHE A 149 4.27 -15.22 -4.14
C PHE A 149 5.21 -16.14 -4.93
N SER A 150 5.52 -17.33 -4.38
CA SER A 150 6.34 -18.32 -5.08
C SER A 150 5.69 -18.87 -6.35
N ALA A 151 4.36 -19.01 -6.41
CA ALA A 151 3.64 -19.39 -7.63
C ALA A 151 3.80 -18.35 -8.76
N TYR A 152 4.04 -17.08 -8.40
CA TYR A 152 4.35 -15.99 -9.34
C TYR A 152 5.86 -15.80 -9.58
N GLY A 153 6.71 -16.71 -9.10
CA GLY A 153 8.16 -16.66 -9.27
C GLY A 153 8.86 -15.64 -8.37
N MET A 154 8.17 -15.13 -7.34
CA MET A 154 8.72 -14.23 -6.34
C MET A 154 9.27 -15.05 -5.17
N LYS A 155 10.47 -14.67 -4.68
CA LYS A 155 11.10 -15.31 -3.51
C LYS A 155 10.59 -14.68 -2.23
#